data_AF-A0A956QMD5-F1
#
_entry.id   AF-A0A956QMD5-F1
#
_cell.length_a   1.000
_cell.length_b   1.000
_cell.length_c   1.000
_cell.angle_alpha   90.00
_cell.angle_beta   90.00
_cell.angle_gamma   90.00
#
_symmetry.space_group_name_H-M   'P 1'
#
loop_
_entity.id
_entity.type
_entity.pdbx_description
1 polymer ?
#
loop_
_entity_poly.entity_id
_entity_poly.type
_entity_poly.pdbx_seq_one_letter_code
_entity_poly.pdbx_strand_id
1 'polypeptide(L)'
;SIIPAQNFPYWHHRFERFQQRIQRNGWWMERLGPEPQAMMEQIRQRLSEEGPLPTRSFREAGEQRGKWWGWTPAKAALEHLWRSGELMIAGRQGFEKIYDLTERVIPAEHLYTERPRREDVLAWACASAIERLGVASAAEVGAFWNLFTGAQVSDWCDQFLPTVRVDGREYYARPDFAELECGEASARMRLLAPFDPLVRDRKRVAWLFDFDYRFEAFVPEKKRQYGYYVLPILEGERLVGRLDAKFERGQGRLVVKGLWWEAGVKAGSGRQKRLEKALDGLARRIGATAVAFEG
;
A
#
# COMPACT_ATOMS: atom_id res chain seq x y z
N SER A 1 2.38 -1.88 0.12
CA SER A 1 2.46 -1.50 1.54
C SER A 1 3.82 -1.85 2.08
N ILE A 2 4.37 -1.00 2.93
CA ILE A 2 5.50 -1.33 3.81
C ILE A 2 4.88 -1.65 5.16
N ILE A 3 5.30 -2.73 5.79
CA ILE A 3 4.72 -3.23 7.03
C ILE A 3 5.90 -3.42 7.99
N PRO A 4 5.85 -2.85 9.21
CA PRO A 4 6.89 -3.05 10.20
C PRO A 4 7.15 -4.54 10.45
N ALA A 5 8.42 -4.93 10.55
CA ALA A 5 8.81 -6.33 10.76
C ALA A 5 8.22 -6.91 12.06
N GLN A 6 8.07 -6.10 13.10
CA GLN A 6 7.36 -6.46 14.35
C GLN A 6 5.93 -6.98 14.14
N ASN A 7 5.28 -6.64 13.02
CA ASN A 7 3.94 -7.13 12.70
C ASN A 7 3.95 -8.48 11.97
N PHE A 8 5.14 -9.02 11.64
CA PHE A 8 5.31 -10.27 10.93
C PHE A 8 4.57 -11.46 11.57
N PRO A 9 4.57 -11.64 12.91
CA PRO A 9 3.81 -12.72 13.55
C PRO A 9 2.34 -12.71 13.17
N TYR A 10 1.71 -11.54 13.07
CA TYR A 10 0.30 -11.45 12.71
C TYR A 10 0.02 -11.84 11.26
N TRP A 11 1.03 -11.97 10.38
CA TRP A 11 0.83 -12.19 8.94
C TRP A 11 0.65 -13.67 8.60
N HIS A 12 0.91 -14.57 9.56
CA HIS A 12 0.82 -16.03 9.36
C HIS A 12 -0.52 -16.47 8.76
N HIS A 13 -1.64 -15.88 9.19
CA HIS A 13 -2.96 -16.27 8.74
C HIS A 13 -3.19 -15.93 7.24
N ARG A 14 -2.52 -14.89 6.72
CA ARG A 14 -2.54 -14.60 5.28
C ARG A 14 -1.78 -15.66 4.51
N PHE A 15 -0.66 -16.12 5.05
CA PHE A 15 0.15 -17.17 4.46
C PHE A 15 -0.64 -18.49 4.42
N GLU A 16 -1.25 -18.89 5.54
CA GLU A 16 -2.13 -20.07 5.61
C GLU A 16 -3.32 -19.98 4.65
N ARG A 17 -4.03 -18.86 4.65
CA ARG A 17 -5.17 -18.63 3.74
C ARG A 17 -4.72 -18.70 2.28
N PHE A 18 -3.54 -18.20 1.96
CA PHE A 18 -2.99 -18.29 0.62
C PHE A 18 -2.64 -19.74 0.25
N GLN A 19 -1.96 -20.48 1.11
CA GLN A 19 -1.62 -21.90 0.91
C GLN A 19 -2.89 -22.74 0.65
N GLN A 20 -3.96 -22.54 1.43
CA GLN A 20 -5.23 -23.23 1.23
C GLN A 20 -5.91 -22.87 -0.10
N ARG A 21 -5.81 -21.60 -0.53
CA ARG A 21 -6.45 -21.11 -1.75
C ARG A 21 -5.71 -21.51 -3.01
N ILE A 22 -4.37 -21.53 -2.99
CA ILE A 22 -3.57 -21.74 -4.20
C ILE A 22 -3.66 -23.18 -4.70
N GLN A 23 -3.71 -24.17 -3.80
CA GLN A 23 -3.91 -25.58 -4.15
C GLN A 23 -5.21 -25.83 -4.92
N ARG A 24 -6.20 -24.94 -4.78
CA ARG A 24 -7.52 -25.02 -5.41
C ARG A 24 -7.66 -24.11 -6.63
N ASN A 25 -6.58 -23.44 -7.05
CA ASN A 25 -6.64 -22.42 -8.09
C ASN A 25 -5.89 -22.87 -9.37
N GLY A 26 -6.65 -23.29 -10.38
CA GLY A 26 -6.11 -23.75 -11.67
C GLY A 26 -5.22 -22.73 -12.38
N TRP A 27 -5.47 -21.42 -12.22
CA TRP A 27 -4.64 -20.37 -12.82
C TRP A 27 -3.21 -20.36 -12.28
N TRP A 28 -3.02 -20.71 -11.01
CA TRP A 28 -1.72 -20.82 -10.38
C TRP A 28 -1.02 -22.12 -10.76
N MET A 29 -1.75 -23.23 -10.72
CA MET A 29 -1.22 -24.55 -11.08
C MET A 29 -0.69 -24.55 -12.52
N GLU A 30 -1.42 -23.96 -13.46
CA GLU A 30 -0.98 -23.80 -14.86
C GLU A 30 0.36 -23.04 -14.97
N ARG A 31 0.53 -21.97 -14.19
CA ARG A 31 1.74 -21.11 -14.26
C ARG A 31 2.95 -21.68 -13.54
N LEU A 32 2.74 -22.52 -12.54
CA LEU A 32 3.83 -23.19 -11.83
C LEU A 32 4.47 -24.29 -12.69
N GLY A 33 3.82 -24.69 -13.79
CA GLY A 33 4.35 -25.69 -14.70
C GLY A 33 4.21 -27.12 -14.19
N PRO A 34 4.84 -28.10 -14.89
CA PRO A 34 4.64 -29.52 -14.62
C PRO A 34 5.31 -30.00 -13.32
N GLU A 35 6.42 -29.37 -12.92
CA GLU A 35 7.24 -29.81 -11.76
C GLU A 35 7.37 -28.69 -10.70
N PRO A 36 6.26 -28.23 -10.10
CA PRO A 36 6.24 -27.09 -9.19
C PRO A 36 7.11 -27.32 -7.95
N GLN A 37 7.13 -28.54 -7.41
CA GLN A 37 7.87 -28.85 -6.19
C GLN A 37 9.37 -28.88 -6.41
N ALA A 38 9.84 -29.45 -7.52
CA ALA A 38 11.25 -29.45 -7.89
C ALA A 38 11.79 -28.02 -8.08
N MET A 39 11.02 -27.16 -8.77
CA MET A 39 11.35 -25.74 -8.94
C MET A 39 11.42 -24.99 -7.60
N MET A 40 10.44 -25.20 -6.71
CA MET A 40 10.46 -24.56 -5.39
C MET A 40 11.65 -25.02 -4.55
N GLU A 41 12.00 -26.30 -4.60
CA GLU A 41 13.15 -26.84 -3.87
C GLU A 41 14.47 -26.28 -4.39
N GLN A 42 14.63 -26.22 -5.71
CA GLN A 42 15.77 -25.57 -6.35
C GLN A 42 15.89 -24.10 -5.92
N ILE A 43 14.77 -23.37 -5.86
CA ILE A 43 14.77 -21.97 -5.39
C ILE A 43 15.24 -21.88 -3.94
N ARG A 44 14.70 -22.72 -3.03
CA ARG A 44 15.10 -22.72 -1.61
C ARG A 44 16.59 -23.04 -1.45
N GLN A 45 17.08 -24.07 -2.15
CA GLN A 45 18.48 -24.47 -2.11
C GLN A 45 19.39 -23.31 -2.53
N ARG A 46 19.12 -22.71 -3.69
CA ARG A 46 19.93 -21.59 -4.20
C ARG A 46 19.91 -20.37 -3.29
N LEU A 47 18.76 -20.02 -2.71
CA LEU A 47 18.70 -18.91 -1.74
C LEU A 47 19.47 -19.24 -0.45
N SER A 48 19.44 -20.49 -0.01
CA SER A 48 20.22 -20.96 1.13
C SER A 48 21.73 -20.83 0.88
N GLU A 49 22.21 -21.26 -0.29
CA GLU A 49 23.63 -21.31 -0.64
C GLU A 49 24.19 -19.95 -1.11
N GLU A 50 23.46 -19.23 -1.97
CA GLU A 50 23.92 -18.01 -2.64
C GLU A 50 23.45 -16.71 -1.94
N GLY A 51 22.45 -16.80 -1.05
CA GLY A 51 21.83 -15.63 -0.42
C GLY A 51 20.78 -14.95 -1.30
N PRO A 52 20.52 -13.64 -1.12
CA PRO A 52 19.45 -12.94 -1.82
C PRO A 52 19.62 -12.92 -3.35
N LEU A 53 18.62 -13.41 -4.08
CA LEU A 53 18.66 -13.48 -5.54
C LEU A 53 17.47 -12.77 -6.21
N PRO A 54 17.69 -12.05 -7.33
CA PRO A 54 16.63 -11.48 -8.14
C PRO A 54 15.89 -12.55 -8.97
N THR A 55 14.68 -12.24 -9.42
CA THR A 55 13.86 -13.16 -10.25
C THR A 55 14.62 -13.67 -11.48
N ARG A 56 15.42 -12.82 -12.14
CA ARG A 56 16.23 -13.20 -13.31
C ARG A 56 17.22 -14.32 -13.07
N SER A 57 17.69 -14.53 -11.83
CA SER A 57 18.67 -15.57 -11.51
C SER A 57 18.12 -16.98 -11.69
N PHE A 58 16.79 -17.15 -11.63
CA PHE A 58 16.11 -18.44 -11.71
C PHE A 58 15.53 -18.73 -13.11
N ARG A 59 15.90 -17.94 -14.12
CA ARG A 59 15.42 -18.17 -15.49
C ARG A 59 16.30 -19.17 -16.21
N GLU A 60 15.67 -20.01 -17.01
CA GLU A 60 16.36 -20.88 -17.95
C GLU A 60 16.78 -20.10 -19.21
N ALA A 61 17.88 -20.53 -19.84
CA ALA A 61 18.33 -19.97 -21.10
C ALA A 61 17.29 -20.22 -22.20
N GLY A 62 16.80 -19.16 -22.83
CA GLY A 62 15.78 -19.25 -23.89
C GLY A 62 14.33 -19.17 -23.41
N GLU A 63 14.09 -19.00 -22.10
CA GLU A 63 12.73 -18.88 -21.54
C GLU A 63 12.02 -17.60 -22.06
N GLN A 64 10.93 -17.77 -22.81
CA GLN A 64 10.14 -16.66 -23.34
C GLN A 64 9.23 -16.08 -22.25
N ARG A 65 9.18 -14.74 -22.16
CA ARG A 65 8.23 -14.05 -21.29
C ARG A 65 6.81 -14.23 -21.81
N GLY A 66 5.92 -14.77 -20.97
CA GLY A 66 4.49 -14.83 -21.31
C GLY A 66 3.92 -13.45 -21.68
N LYS A 67 2.94 -13.43 -22.61
CA LYS A 67 2.34 -12.23 -23.22
C LYS A 67 1.74 -11.22 -22.23
N TRP A 68 1.57 -11.58 -20.96
CA TRP A 68 1.04 -10.72 -19.91
C TRP A 68 1.93 -10.76 -18.66
N TRP A 69 2.46 -9.60 -18.25
CA TRP A 69 3.34 -9.40 -17.09
C TRP A 69 4.62 -10.24 -17.00
N GLY A 70 5.02 -10.93 -18.09
CA GLY A 70 6.23 -11.74 -18.15
C GLY A 70 6.29 -12.82 -17.07
N TRP A 71 5.17 -13.53 -16.85
CA TRP A 71 5.13 -14.71 -15.98
C TRP A 71 5.96 -15.84 -16.57
N THR A 72 6.70 -16.53 -15.69
CA THR A 72 7.46 -17.75 -15.94
C THR A 72 7.23 -18.71 -14.76
N PRO A 73 7.43 -20.03 -14.91
CA PRO A 73 7.34 -20.99 -13.80
C PRO A 73 8.16 -20.58 -12.59
N ALA A 74 9.41 -20.15 -12.79
CA ALA A 74 10.26 -19.64 -11.71
C ALA A 74 9.66 -18.43 -11.00
N LYS A 75 9.10 -17.46 -11.74
CA LYS A 75 8.41 -16.30 -11.14
C LYS A 75 7.15 -16.71 -10.38
N ALA A 76 6.40 -17.69 -10.89
CA ALA A 76 5.24 -18.25 -10.21
C ALA A 76 5.62 -18.93 -8.89
N ALA A 77 6.69 -19.72 -8.89
CA ALA A 77 7.22 -20.36 -7.69
C ALA A 77 7.74 -19.35 -6.66
N LEU A 78 8.50 -18.33 -7.08
CA LEU A 78 8.94 -17.24 -6.18
C LEU A 78 7.76 -16.48 -5.56
N GLU A 79 6.73 -16.13 -6.34
CA GLU A 79 5.53 -15.47 -5.82
C GLU A 79 4.73 -16.41 -4.91
N HIS A 80 4.72 -17.71 -5.17
CA HIS A 80 4.11 -18.70 -4.28
C HIS A 80 4.82 -18.70 -2.93
N LEU A 81 6.14 -18.93 -2.91
CA LEU A 81 6.93 -19.04 -1.69
C LEU A 81 6.93 -17.73 -0.88
N TRP A 82 6.88 -16.58 -1.56
CA TRP A 82 6.73 -15.29 -0.88
C TRP A 82 5.35 -15.12 -0.24
N ARG A 83 4.28 -15.57 -0.93
CA ARG A 83 2.91 -15.45 -0.41
C ARG A 83 2.54 -16.54 0.59
N SER A 84 3.28 -17.64 0.63
CA SER A 84 3.23 -18.65 1.70
C SER A 84 4.11 -18.30 2.90
N GLY A 85 4.86 -17.19 2.84
CA GLY A 85 5.69 -16.71 3.93
C GLY A 85 6.99 -17.50 4.12
N GLU A 86 7.40 -18.32 3.15
CA GLU A 86 8.70 -19.00 3.15
C GLU A 86 9.83 -18.06 2.70
N LEU A 87 9.53 -17.17 1.74
CA LEU A 87 10.46 -16.14 1.28
C LEU A 87 9.96 -14.74 1.63
N MET A 88 10.89 -13.79 1.71
CA MET A 88 10.61 -12.36 1.84
C MET A 88 11.32 -11.55 0.76
N ILE A 89 10.90 -10.28 0.61
CA ILE A 89 11.56 -9.35 -0.29
C ILE A 89 12.71 -8.68 0.46
N ALA A 90 13.93 -9.17 0.27
CA ALA A 90 15.15 -8.62 0.84
C ALA A 90 15.51 -7.24 0.25
N GLY A 91 15.07 -6.98 -0.98
CA GLY A 91 15.32 -5.71 -1.64
C GLY A 91 14.70 -5.61 -3.02
N ARG A 92 15.03 -4.54 -3.73
CA ARG A 92 14.64 -4.34 -5.12
C ARG A 92 15.76 -3.68 -5.91
N GLN A 93 15.96 -4.15 -7.14
CA GLN A 93 16.74 -3.45 -8.15
C GLN A 93 15.78 -2.89 -9.20
N GLY A 94 15.51 -1.58 -9.12
CA GLY A 94 14.42 -0.97 -9.89
C GLY A 94 13.06 -1.60 -9.52
N PHE A 95 12.39 -2.21 -10.49
CA PHE A 95 11.12 -2.92 -10.27
C PHE A 95 11.28 -4.42 -9.97
N GLU A 96 12.48 -4.97 -10.14
CA GLU A 96 12.75 -6.38 -9.89
C GLU A 96 12.90 -6.63 -8.39
N LYS A 97 12.18 -7.64 -7.89
CA LYS A 97 12.26 -8.11 -6.52
C LYS A 97 13.51 -8.99 -6.34
N ILE A 98 14.20 -8.76 -5.24
CA ILE A 98 15.25 -9.64 -4.72
C ILE A 98 14.62 -10.42 -3.56
N TYR A 99 14.65 -11.74 -3.65
CA TYR A 99 14.06 -12.65 -2.68
C TYR A 99 15.17 -13.24 -1.81
N ASP A 100 14.83 -13.54 -0.56
CA ASP A 100 15.65 -14.36 0.34
C ASP A 100 14.75 -15.11 1.31
N LEU A 101 15.32 -16.07 2.05
CA LEU A 101 14.65 -16.85 3.09
C LEU A 101 14.10 -15.92 4.18
N THR A 102 12.93 -16.26 4.70
CA THR A 102 12.23 -15.41 5.68
C THR A 102 13.07 -15.10 6.92
N GLU A 103 13.76 -16.12 7.44
CA GLU A 103 14.63 -16.03 8.62
C GLU A 103 15.89 -15.18 8.40
N ARG A 104 16.27 -14.90 7.14
CA ARG A 104 17.38 -14.00 6.80
C ARG A 104 16.95 -12.54 6.62
N VAL A 105 15.66 -12.31 6.39
CA VAL A 105 15.09 -10.97 6.14
C VAL A 105 14.39 -10.39 7.37
N ILE A 106 13.66 -11.23 8.10
CA ILE A 106 12.93 -10.81 9.29
C ILE A 106 13.88 -10.92 10.50
N PRO A 107 14.08 -9.84 11.29
CA PRO A 107 14.86 -9.91 12.52
C PRO A 107 14.39 -11.04 13.43
N ALA A 108 15.33 -11.72 14.08
CA ALA A 108 15.06 -12.94 14.84
C ALA A 108 14.04 -12.72 15.96
N GLU A 109 14.05 -11.54 16.59
CA GLU A 109 13.08 -11.16 17.64
C GLU A 109 11.64 -10.98 17.13
N HIS A 110 11.44 -10.93 15.81
CA HIS A 110 10.13 -10.80 15.18
C HIS A 110 9.70 -12.08 14.46
N LEU A 111 10.57 -13.08 14.38
CA LEU A 111 10.18 -14.42 14.00
C LEU A 111 9.33 -15.01 15.13
N TYR A 112 8.23 -15.65 14.76
CA TYR A 112 7.40 -16.34 15.74
C TYR A 112 7.93 -17.76 15.92
N THR A 113 8.22 -18.15 17.16
CA THR A 113 8.43 -19.56 17.53
C THR A 113 7.09 -20.27 17.67
N GLU A 114 6.09 -19.56 18.19
CA GLU A 114 4.70 -19.99 18.30
C GLU A 114 3.77 -18.96 17.65
N ARG A 115 2.77 -19.44 16.91
CA ARG A 115 1.82 -18.56 16.21
C ARG A 115 0.90 -17.87 17.21
N PRO A 116 0.72 -16.53 17.12
CA PRO A 116 -0.32 -15.83 17.88
C PRO A 116 -1.68 -16.48 17.65
N ARG A 117 -2.46 -16.61 18.74
CA ARG A 117 -3.79 -17.19 18.68
C ARG A 117 -4.68 -16.32 17.80
N ARG A 118 -5.65 -16.93 17.14
CA ARG A 118 -6.51 -16.24 16.18
C ARG A 118 -7.24 -15.04 16.81
N GLU A 119 -7.64 -15.15 18.06
CA GLU A 119 -8.26 -14.06 18.84
C GLU A 119 -7.31 -12.87 19.06
N ASP A 120 -6.04 -13.14 19.37
CA ASP A 120 -5.02 -12.10 19.55
C ASP A 120 -4.77 -11.35 18.22
N VAL A 121 -4.78 -12.09 17.10
CA VAL A 121 -4.64 -11.49 15.75
C VAL A 121 -5.86 -10.62 15.40
N LEU A 122 -7.08 -11.03 15.78
CA LEU A 122 -8.29 -10.23 15.59
C LEU A 122 -8.21 -8.94 16.41
N ALA A 123 -7.89 -9.05 17.70
CA ALA A 123 -7.76 -7.90 18.58
C ALA A 123 -6.70 -6.92 18.08
N TRP A 124 -5.51 -7.42 17.72
CA TRP A 124 -4.45 -6.61 17.12
C TRP A 124 -4.92 -5.93 15.82
N ALA A 125 -5.60 -6.66 14.93
CA ALA A 125 -6.03 -6.12 13.65
C ALA A 125 -7.04 -4.98 13.84
N CYS A 126 -8.04 -5.18 14.69
CA CYS A 126 -9.07 -4.18 14.94
C CYS A 126 -8.52 -2.98 15.72
N ALA A 127 -7.76 -3.21 16.79
CA ALA A 127 -7.15 -2.14 17.59
C ALA A 127 -6.20 -1.26 16.78
N SER A 128 -5.29 -1.88 16.01
CA SER A 128 -4.35 -1.13 15.17
C SER A 128 -5.04 -0.42 14.00
N ALA A 129 -6.16 -0.95 13.49
CA ALA A 129 -6.94 -0.29 12.46
C ALA A 129 -7.64 0.97 13.02
N ILE A 130 -8.35 0.87 14.15
CA ILE A 130 -9.06 2.02 14.72
C ILE A 130 -8.10 3.09 15.23
N GLU A 131 -6.94 2.72 15.77
CA GLU A 131 -5.87 3.67 16.15
C GLU A 131 -5.47 4.57 14.97
N ARG A 132 -5.40 4.01 13.75
CA ARG A 132 -5.00 4.72 12.52
C ARG A 132 -6.15 5.46 11.86
N LEU A 133 -7.38 4.96 12.02
CA LEU A 133 -8.57 5.56 11.43
C LEU A 133 -9.17 6.66 12.30
N GLY A 134 -8.95 6.62 13.62
CA GLY A 134 -9.51 7.52 14.62
C GLY A 134 -10.98 7.24 14.91
N VAL A 135 -11.83 7.43 13.90
CA VAL A 135 -13.28 7.19 13.93
C VAL A 135 -13.69 6.43 12.68
N ALA A 136 -14.37 5.28 12.83
CA ALA A 136 -14.67 4.39 11.73
C ALA A 136 -15.90 3.51 11.98
N SER A 137 -16.52 3.08 10.89
CA SER A 137 -17.48 1.97 10.91
C SER A 137 -16.75 0.63 11.07
N ALA A 138 -17.45 -0.42 11.55
CA ALA A 138 -16.90 -1.77 11.59
C ALA A 138 -16.42 -2.26 10.20
N ALA A 139 -17.11 -1.84 9.13
CA ALA A 139 -16.71 -2.15 7.77
C ALA A 139 -15.34 -1.54 7.41
N GLU A 140 -15.08 -0.29 7.78
CA GLU A 140 -13.78 0.37 7.57
C GLU A 140 -12.67 -0.26 8.43
N VAL A 141 -12.97 -0.59 9.69
CA VAL A 141 -12.03 -1.32 10.58
C VAL A 141 -11.63 -2.65 9.95
N GLY A 142 -12.61 -3.43 9.50
CA GLY A 142 -12.36 -4.73 8.88
C GLY A 142 -11.63 -4.62 7.54
N ALA A 143 -11.97 -3.62 6.73
CA ALA A 143 -11.34 -3.38 5.43
C ALA A 143 -9.87 -2.94 5.56
N PHE A 144 -9.48 -2.30 6.66
CA PHE A 144 -8.14 -1.74 6.85
C PHE A 144 -7.06 -2.79 6.59
N TRP A 145 -7.17 -3.95 7.25
CA TRP A 145 -6.29 -5.10 7.06
C TRP A 145 -6.93 -6.20 6.21
N ASN A 146 -8.26 -6.33 6.17
CA ASN A 146 -8.97 -7.36 5.40
C ASN A 146 -8.53 -8.79 5.77
N LEU A 147 -8.59 -9.12 7.06
CA LEU A 147 -8.13 -10.40 7.62
C LEU A 147 -9.27 -11.27 8.16
N PHE A 148 -10.31 -10.63 8.68
CA PHE A 148 -11.44 -11.26 9.36
C PHE A 148 -12.75 -10.94 8.64
N THR A 149 -13.80 -11.70 8.97
CA THR A 149 -15.14 -11.46 8.43
C THR A 149 -15.76 -10.21 9.05
N GLY A 150 -16.77 -9.64 8.38
CA GLY A 150 -17.49 -8.47 8.91
C GLY A 150 -18.14 -8.73 10.27
N ALA A 151 -18.71 -9.91 10.49
CA ALA A 151 -19.33 -10.29 11.75
C ALA A 151 -18.30 -10.29 12.90
N GLN A 152 -17.16 -10.97 12.72
CA GLN A 152 -16.10 -11.03 13.74
C GLN A 152 -15.56 -9.64 14.11
N VAL A 153 -15.46 -8.74 13.13
CA VAL A 153 -15.00 -7.38 13.36
C VAL A 153 -16.08 -6.55 14.07
N SER A 154 -17.35 -6.70 13.67
CA SER A 154 -18.47 -6.01 14.33
C SER A 154 -18.57 -6.41 15.80
N ASP A 155 -18.59 -7.71 16.09
CA ASP A 155 -18.68 -8.23 17.45
C ASP A 155 -17.54 -7.70 18.34
N TRP A 156 -16.32 -7.65 17.78
CA TRP A 156 -15.17 -7.08 18.48
C TRP A 156 -15.31 -5.58 18.71
N CYS A 157 -15.76 -4.81 17.70
CA CYS A 157 -15.96 -3.38 17.84
C CYS A 157 -17.03 -3.06 18.89
N ASP A 158 -18.16 -3.78 18.88
CA ASP A 158 -19.24 -3.63 19.86
C ASP A 158 -18.78 -3.91 21.29
N GLN A 159 -17.87 -4.88 21.46
CA GLN A 159 -17.37 -5.27 22.77
C GLN A 159 -16.31 -4.30 23.32
N PHE A 160 -15.45 -3.73 22.48
CA PHE A 160 -14.20 -3.10 22.93
C PHE A 160 -14.05 -1.62 22.60
N LEU A 161 -14.87 -1.04 21.71
CA LEU A 161 -14.71 0.34 21.27
C LEU A 161 -15.84 1.25 21.77
N PRO A 162 -15.53 2.48 22.20
CA PRO A 162 -16.55 3.49 22.41
C PRO A 162 -17.18 3.91 21.08
N THR A 163 -18.41 4.42 21.13
CA THR A 163 -19.09 5.00 19.98
C THR A 163 -19.16 6.53 20.06
N VAL A 164 -19.20 7.17 18.89
CA VAL A 164 -19.38 8.61 18.72
C VAL A 164 -20.37 8.87 17.60
N ARG A 165 -21.00 10.06 17.62
CA ARG A 165 -21.90 10.51 16.55
C ARG A 165 -21.24 11.56 15.67
N VAL A 166 -21.23 11.32 14.36
CA VAL A 166 -20.78 12.27 13.33
C VAL A 166 -21.91 12.42 12.32
N ASP A 167 -22.36 13.66 12.08
CA ASP A 167 -23.47 13.99 11.17
C ASP A 167 -24.73 13.11 11.40
N GLY A 168 -25.06 12.85 12.67
CA GLY A 168 -26.22 12.04 13.06
C GLY A 168 -26.05 10.53 12.92
N ARG A 169 -24.90 10.03 12.45
CA ARG A 169 -24.58 8.60 12.33
C ARG A 169 -23.63 8.16 13.43
N GLU A 170 -23.82 6.95 13.92
CA GLU A 170 -22.95 6.34 14.92
C GLU A 170 -21.74 5.67 14.26
N TYR A 171 -20.57 5.83 14.88
CA TYR A 171 -19.29 5.26 14.48
C TYR A 171 -18.55 4.75 15.73
N TYR A 172 -17.63 3.81 15.56
CA TYR A 172 -16.69 3.47 16.62
C TYR A 172 -15.53 4.46 16.62
N ALA A 173 -14.99 4.75 17.80
CA ALA A 173 -13.82 5.59 17.97
C ALA A 173 -12.70 4.80 18.64
N ARG A 174 -11.46 5.30 18.48
CA ARG A 174 -10.33 4.82 19.29
C ARG A 174 -10.62 5.02 20.79
N PRO A 175 -10.11 4.15 21.69
CA PRO A 175 -10.48 4.17 23.11
C PRO A 175 -10.24 5.51 23.82
N ASP A 176 -9.17 6.21 23.48
CA ASP A 176 -8.77 7.50 24.04
C ASP A 176 -9.36 8.71 23.28
N PHE A 177 -10.35 8.50 22.40
CA PHE A 177 -10.87 9.56 21.54
C PHE A 177 -11.39 10.78 22.32
N ALA A 178 -12.02 10.57 23.47
CA ALA A 178 -12.54 11.64 24.31
C ALA A 178 -11.43 12.49 24.98
N GLU A 179 -10.21 11.97 25.06
CA GLU A 179 -9.05 12.62 25.68
C GLU A 179 -8.17 13.33 24.65
N LEU A 180 -8.47 13.20 23.35
CA LEU A 180 -7.67 13.81 22.30
C LEU A 180 -7.87 15.31 22.24
N GLU A 181 -6.76 16.04 22.40
CA GLU A 181 -6.70 17.45 22.07
C GLU A 181 -6.45 17.63 20.56
N CYS A 182 -7.44 18.19 19.86
CA CYS A 182 -7.27 18.59 18.46
C CYS A 182 -6.46 19.90 18.39
N GLY A 183 -5.17 19.78 18.07
CA GLY A 183 -4.33 20.93 17.74
C GLY A 183 -4.69 21.56 16.38
N GLU A 184 -4.18 22.77 16.14
CA GLU A 184 -4.37 23.43 14.85
C GLU A 184 -3.71 22.66 13.69
N ALA A 185 -4.44 22.50 12.60
CA ALA A 185 -3.91 21.88 11.41
C ALA A 185 -2.75 22.69 10.82
N SER A 186 -1.68 21.99 10.45
CA SER A 186 -0.51 22.63 9.85
C SER A 186 -0.86 23.34 8.53
N ALA A 187 -0.48 24.62 8.41
CA ALA A 187 -0.58 25.39 7.16
C ALA A 187 0.32 24.86 6.02
N ARG A 188 1.08 23.78 6.24
CA ARG A 188 1.95 23.17 5.24
C ARG A 188 1.13 22.45 4.17
N MET A 189 1.36 22.82 2.91
CA MET A 189 0.84 22.08 1.77
C MET A 189 1.60 20.76 1.58
N ARG A 190 0.86 19.67 1.33
CA ARG A 190 1.39 18.33 1.07
C ARG A 190 0.80 17.78 -0.22
N LEU A 191 1.64 17.18 -1.04
CA LEU A 191 1.23 16.41 -2.22
C LEU A 191 1.13 14.94 -1.80
N LEU A 192 -0.09 14.41 -1.79
CA LEU A 192 -0.36 13.05 -1.34
C LEU A 192 -0.12 12.07 -2.49
N ALA A 193 0.57 10.97 -2.20
CA ALA A 193 0.69 9.89 -3.17
C ALA A 193 -0.70 9.26 -3.40
N PRO A 194 -0.99 8.71 -4.60
CA PRO A 194 -2.26 8.02 -4.86
C PRO A 194 -2.55 6.82 -3.95
N PHE A 195 -1.51 6.32 -3.28
CA PHE A 195 -1.56 5.19 -2.35
C PHE A 195 -1.33 5.62 -0.90
N ASP A 196 -1.38 6.93 -0.62
CA ASP A 196 -1.30 7.44 0.75
C ASP A 196 -2.46 6.85 1.57
N PRO A 197 -2.21 6.40 2.82
CA PRO A 197 -3.25 5.85 3.68
C PRO A 197 -4.48 6.75 3.85
N LEU A 198 -4.31 8.08 3.73
CA LEU A 198 -5.41 9.03 3.80
C LEU A 198 -6.35 8.92 2.59
N VAL A 199 -5.82 8.67 1.39
CA VAL A 199 -6.60 8.72 0.13
C VAL A 199 -6.92 7.37 -0.49
N ARG A 200 -6.42 6.27 0.08
CA ARG A 200 -6.63 4.91 -0.46
C ARG A 200 -8.08 4.44 -0.42
N ASP A 201 -8.87 4.94 0.52
CA ASP A 201 -10.30 4.64 0.62
C ASP A 201 -11.12 5.80 0.04
N ARG A 202 -11.57 5.63 -1.20
CA ARG A 202 -12.30 6.67 -1.93
C ARG A 202 -13.61 7.07 -1.26
N LYS A 203 -14.32 6.13 -0.62
CA LYS A 203 -15.60 6.44 0.03
C LYS A 203 -15.36 7.29 1.27
N ARG A 204 -14.35 6.93 2.06
CA ARG A 204 -13.96 7.67 3.25
C ARG A 204 -13.45 9.08 2.92
N VAL A 205 -12.65 9.21 1.86
CA VAL A 205 -12.15 10.53 1.41
C VAL A 205 -13.29 11.42 0.95
N ALA A 206 -14.23 10.87 0.17
CA ALA A 206 -15.40 11.63 -0.27
C ALA A 206 -16.23 12.12 0.92
N TRP A 207 -16.41 11.30 1.95
CA TRP A 207 -17.13 11.69 3.16
C TRP A 207 -16.38 12.73 4.00
N LEU A 208 -15.11 12.51 4.32
CA LEU A 208 -14.36 13.38 5.24
C LEU A 208 -13.89 14.69 4.61
N PHE A 209 -13.62 14.71 3.30
CA PHE A 209 -12.98 15.85 2.63
C PHE A 209 -13.83 16.45 1.51
N ASP A 210 -15.03 15.91 1.22
CA ASP A 210 -15.84 16.27 0.06
C ASP A 210 -15.02 16.22 -1.25
N PHE A 211 -14.22 15.17 -1.40
CA PHE A 211 -13.23 15.07 -2.46
C PHE A 211 -13.36 13.75 -3.21
N ASP A 212 -13.91 13.81 -4.42
CA ASP A 212 -13.94 12.64 -5.29
C ASP A 212 -12.56 12.40 -5.92
N TYR A 213 -11.92 11.31 -5.53
CA TYR A 213 -10.58 10.94 -5.98
C TYR A 213 -10.54 9.54 -6.57
N ARG A 214 -10.14 9.44 -7.83
CA ARG A 214 -9.83 8.19 -8.50
C ARG A 214 -8.40 8.24 -9.03
N PHE A 215 -7.61 7.23 -8.72
CA PHE A 215 -6.30 7.07 -9.32
C PHE A 215 -6.43 6.55 -10.77
N GLU A 216 -6.09 7.39 -11.74
CA GLU A 216 -6.41 7.16 -13.16
C GLU A 216 -5.27 6.53 -13.98
N ALA A 217 -4.16 6.10 -13.36
CA ALA A 217 -3.08 5.41 -14.08
C ALA A 217 -3.55 4.15 -14.81
N PHE A 218 -4.61 3.51 -14.31
CA PHE A 218 -5.24 2.33 -14.91
C PHE A 218 -6.38 2.66 -15.88
N VAL A 219 -6.75 3.94 -16.00
CA VAL A 219 -7.75 4.41 -16.96
C VAL A 219 -7.02 4.69 -18.29
N PRO A 220 -7.57 4.25 -19.44
CA PRO A 220 -7.01 4.60 -20.75
C PRO A 220 -6.84 6.11 -20.89
N GLU A 221 -5.74 6.56 -21.47
CA GLU A 221 -5.34 7.97 -21.51
C GLU A 221 -6.47 8.92 -21.96
N LYS A 222 -7.16 8.59 -23.05
CA LYS A 222 -8.28 9.38 -23.60
C LYS A 222 -9.52 9.46 -22.70
N LYS A 223 -9.59 8.66 -21.63
CA LYS A 223 -10.71 8.61 -20.69
C LYS A 223 -10.36 9.17 -19.30
N ARG A 224 -9.13 9.66 -19.11
CA ARG A 224 -8.71 10.27 -17.84
C ARG A 224 -9.34 11.65 -17.71
N GLN A 225 -9.81 11.97 -16.51
CA GLN A 225 -10.36 13.28 -16.20
C GLN A 225 -9.26 14.29 -15.86
N TYR A 226 -8.20 13.85 -15.18
CA TYR A 226 -7.13 14.72 -14.70
C TYR A 226 -5.78 14.32 -15.30
N GLY A 227 -5.31 13.09 -15.10
CA GLY A 227 -3.95 12.75 -15.50
C GLY A 227 -3.48 11.36 -15.11
N TYR A 228 -2.21 11.05 -15.35
CA TYR A 228 -1.67 9.70 -15.10
C TYR A 228 -1.33 9.46 -13.63
N TYR A 229 -0.61 10.38 -13.00
CA TYR A 229 -0.10 10.27 -11.62
C TYR A 229 -0.53 11.47 -10.79
N VAL A 230 -1.85 11.60 -10.61
CA VAL A 230 -2.49 12.74 -9.94
C VAL A 230 -2.30 12.65 -8.43
N LEU A 231 -1.69 13.69 -7.85
CA LEU A 231 -1.45 13.89 -6.43
C LEU A 231 -2.52 14.81 -5.84
N PRO A 232 -3.35 14.38 -4.87
CA PRO A 232 -4.18 15.28 -4.09
C PRO A 232 -3.33 16.30 -3.32
N ILE A 233 -3.78 17.55 -3.26
CA ILE A 233 -3.12 18.64 -2.56
C ILE A 233 -3.83 18.86 -1.23
N LEU A 234 -3.19 18.46 -0.13
CA LEU A 234 -3.67 18.71 1.22
C LEU A 234 -3.10 20.02 1.76
N GLU A 235 -3.96 20.94 2.20
CA GLU A 235 -3.59 22.20 2.84
C GLU A 235 -4.48 22.43 4.07
N GLY A 236 -3.87 22.51 5.25
CA GLY A 236 -4.62 22.49 6.51
C GLY A 236 -5.42 21.19 6.62
N GLU A 237 -6.74 21.33 6.73
CA GLU A 237 -7.71 20.23 6.90
C GLU A 237 -8.41 19.86 5.58
N ARG A 238 -8.04 20.49 4.45
CA ARG A 238 -8.79 20.37 3.20
C ARG A 238 -7.93 19.83 2.06
N LEU A 239 -8.54 18.99 1.23
CA LEU A 239 -8.01 18.67 -0.09
C LEU A 239 -8.40 19.80 -1.04
N VAL A 240 -7.44 20.65 -1.37
CA VAL A 240 -7.67 21.93 -2.07
C VAL A 240 -7.42 21.85 -3.57
N GLY A 241 -6.87 20.75 -4.07
CA GLY A 241 -6.65 20.57 -5.50
C GLY A 241 -6.02 19.24 -5.86
N ARG A 242 -5.66 19.12 -7.14
CA ARG A 242 -5.08 17.96 -7.80
C ARG A 242 -3.89 18.41 -8.65
N LEU A 243 -2.82 17.62 -8.64
CA LEU A 243 -1.62 17.91 -9.42
C LEU A 243 -1.14 16.65 -10.14
N ASP A 244 -1.12 16.65 -11.46
CA ASP A 244 -0.48 15.57 -12.23
C ASP A 244 1.00 15.90 -12.42
N ALA A 245 1.87 14.95 -12.09
CA ALA A 245 3.31 15.15 -12.22
C ALA A 245 4.04 13.92 -12.76
N LYS A 246 5.11 14.20 -13.51
CA LYS A 246 5.99 13.20 -14.09
C LYS A 246 7.44 13.53 -13.76
N PHE A 247 8.17 12.54 -13.24
CA PHE A 247 9.61 12.65 -13.12
C PHE A 247 10.30 12.19 -14.40
N GLU A 248 10.86 13.14 -15.15
CA GLU A 248 11.63 12.86 -16.35
C GLU A 248 13.09 12.58 -16.00
N ARG A 249 13.35 11.33 -15.61
CA ARG A 249 14.65 10.87 -15.10
C ARG A 249 15.84 11.24 -16.00
N GLY A 250 15.68 11.15 -17.32
CA GLY A 250 16.74 11.47 -18.28
C GLY A 250 17.15 12.95 -18.29
N GLN A 251 16.27 13.85 -17.83
CA GLN A 251 16.51 15.29 -17.74
C GLN A 251 16.62 15.78 -16.29
N GLY A 252 16.46 14.88 -15.31
CA GLY A 252 16.49 15.23 -13.90
C GLY A 252 15.37 16.18 -13.44
N ARG A 253 14.26 16.34 -14.20
CA ARG A 253 13.22 17.33 -13.89
C ARG A 253 11.88 16.71 -13.47
N LEU A 254 11.24 17.31 -12.47
CA LEU A 254 9.84 17.06 -12.12
C LEU A 254 8.95 17.98 -12.95
N VAL A 255 8.16 17.41 -13.85
CA VAL A 255 7.25 18.16 -14.73
C VAL A 255 5.84 18.09 -14.17
N VAL A 256 5.25 19.23 -13.85
CA VAL A 256 3.82 19.38 -13.54
C VAL A 256 3.07 19.40 -14.86
N LYS A 257 2.29 18.35 -15.11
CA LYS A 257 1.50 18.13 -16.33
C LYS A 257 0.13 18.79 -16.26
N GLY A 258 -0.36 19.03 -15.05
CA GLY A 258 -1.61 19.76 -14.82
C GLY A 258 -1.83 20.07 -13.36
N LEU A 259 -2.59 21.14 -13.11
CA LEU A 259 -2.95 21.63 -11.79
C LEU A 259 -4.42 22.06 -11.82
N TRP A 260 -5.22 21.48 -10.94
CA TRP A 260 -6.64 21.78 -10.81
C TRP A 260 -6.94 22.13 -9.35
N TRP A 261 -7.50 23.31 -9.11
CA TRP A 261 -7.96 23.71 -7.79
C TRP A 261 -9.42 23.29 -7.60
N GLU A 262 -9.80 22.88 -6.39
CA GLU A 262 -11.20 22.58 -6.10
C GLU A 262 -12.08 23.84 -6.18
N ALA A 263 -13.39 23.63 -6.36
CA ALA A 263 -14.36 24.72 -6.38
C ALA A 263 -14.23 25.61 -5.14
N GLY A 264 -14.19 26.94 -5.37
CA GLY A 264 -14.03 27.94 -4.31
C GLY A 264 -12.59 28.14 -3.80
N VAL A 265 -11.59 27.41 -4.32
CA VAL A 265 -10.18 27.60 -3.95
C VAL A 265 -9.51 28.62 -4.88
N LYS A 266 -9.00 29.72 -4.30
CA LYS A 266 -8.28 30.77 -5.05
C LYS A 266 -6.77 30.49 -5.09
N ALA A 267 -6.14 30.56 -6.26
CA ALA A 267 -4.69 30.41 -6.43
C ALA A 267 -3.91 31.71 -6.10
N GLY A 268 -4.08 32.25 -4.90
CA GLY A 268 -3.37 33.46 -4.47
C GLY A 268 -1.85 33.26 -4.32
N SER A 269 -1.08 34.34 -4.33
CA SER A 269 0.39 34.31 -4.25
C SER A 269 0.94 33.51 -3.06
N GLY A 270 0.31 33.60 -1.89
CA GLY A 270 0.69 32.81 -0.72
C GLY A 270 0.51 31.29 -0.90
N ARG A 271 -0.56 30.87 -1.59
CA ARG A 271 -0.81 29.46 -1.89
C ARG A 271 0.15 28.94 -2.95
N GLN A 272 0.43 29.75 -3.96
CA GLN A 272 1.41 29.43 -4.99
C GLN A 272 2.80 29.16 -4.38
N LYS A 273 3.27 30.03 -3.46
CA LYS A 273 4.54 29.81 -2.72
C LYS A 273 4.55 28.51 -1.92
N ARG A 274 3.41 28.12 -1.33
CA ARG A 274 3.30 26.84 -0.59
C ARG A 274 3.33 25.64 -1.53
N LEU A 275 2.71 25.74 -2.71
CA LEU A 275 2.77 24.72 -3.74
C LEU A 275 4.19 24.52 -4.26
N GLU A 276 4.89 25.60 -4.56
CA GLU A 276 6.31 25.58 -4.98
C GLU A 276 7.17 24.87 -3.93
N LYS A 277 7.03 25.24 -2.65
CA LYS A 277 7.75 24.56 -1.56
C LYS A 277 7.41 23.07 -1.45
N ALA A 278 6.15 22.69 -1.72
CA ALA A 278 5.74 21.28 -1.71
C ALA A 278 6.34 20.51 -2.90
N LEU A 279 6.40 21.14 -4.09
CA LEU A 279 7.04 20.60 -5.29
C LEU A 279 8.55 20.47 -5.12
N ASP A 280 9.24 21.45 -4.54
CA ASP A 280 10.67 21.37 -4.22
C ASP A 280 10.95 20.21 -3.26
N GLY A 281 10.08 20.03 -2.25
CA GLY A 281 10.16 18.91 -1.33
C GLY A 281 10.00 17.56 -2.02
N LEU A 282 9.06 17.45 -2.97
CA LEU A 282 8.88 16.25 -3.78
C LEU A 282 10.06 16.01 -4.71
N ALA A 283 10.52 17.03 -5.43
CA ALA A 283 11.67 16.99 -6.34
C ALA A 283 12.92 16.47 -5.61
N ARG A 284 13.24 17.04 -4.44
CA ARG A 284 14.37 16.58 -3.62
C ARG A 284 14.25 15.12 -3.21
N ARG A 285 13.05 14.67 -2.79
CA ARG A 285 12.83 13.27 -2.36
C ARG A 285 13.00 12.25 -3.49
N ILE A 286 12.66 12.63 -4.72
CA ILE A 286 12.76 11.74 -5.88
C ILE A 286 14.07 11.91 -6.66
N GLY A 287 14.92 12.86 -6.27
CA GLY A 287 16.20 13.15 -6.93
C GLY A 287 16.08 14.00 -8.19
N ALA A 288 15.02 14.80 -8.32
CA ALA A 288 14.92 15.81 -9.37
C ALA A 288 15.69 17.09 -8.98
N THR A 289 16.39 17.68 -9.94
CA THR A 289 17.19 18.91 -9.78
C THR A 289 16.41 20.17 -10.11
N ALA A 290 15.29 20.05 -10.81
CA ALA A 290 14.43 21.16 -11.18
C ALA A 290 12.95 20.77 -11.21
N VAL A 291 12.09 21.77 -11.05
CA VAL A 291 10.63 21.68 -11.25
C VAL A 291 10.28 22.50 -12.49
N ALA A 292 9.47 21.96 -13.38
CA ALA A 292 8.96 22.64 -14.56
C ALA A 292 7.44 22.48 -14.63
N PHE A 293 6.75 23.46 -15.19
CA PHE A 293 5.36 23.34 -15.58
C PHE A 293 5.30 23.04 -17.08
N GLU A 294 4.42 22.12 -17.47
CA GLU A 294 4.08 21.95 -18.88
C GLU A 294 3.31 23.20 -19.33
N GLY A 295 3.78 23.79 -20.44
CA GLY A 295 3.19 24.99 -21.04
C GLY A 295 2.01 24.67 -21.94
#